data_AF-A0A370G9S0-F1
#
_entry.id   AF-A0A370G9S0-F1
#
_cell.length_a   1.000
_cell.length_b   1.000
_cell.length_c   1.000
_cell.angle_alpha   90.00
_cell.angle_beta   90.00
_cell.angle_gamma   90.00
#
_symmetry.space_group_name_H-M   'P 1'
#
loop_
_entity.id
_entity.type
_entity.pdbx_description
1 polymer ?
#
loop_
_entity_poly.entity_id
_entity_poly.type
_entity_poly.pdbx_seq_one_letter_code
_entity_poly.pdbx_strand_id
1 'polypeptide(L)' 'MARLARRTGARICPVYLTREEGVRFTLTILESFDLTCASASLLDDVERLNAIVEPLVRSHAPQWYFIDNRMVS' A
#
# COMPACT_ATOMS: atom_id res chain seq x y z
N MET A 1 5.19 -6.64 -4.19
CA MET A 1 5.24 -5.25 -4.69
C MET A 1 6.68 -4.81 -4.93
N ALA A 2 7.48 -4.55 -3.87
CA ALA A 2 8.83 -3.98 -4.00
C ALA A 2 9.77 -4.72 -4.98
N ARG A 3 9.87 -6.05 -4.87
CA ARG A 3 10.70 -6.87 -5.78
C ARG A 3 10.31 -6.75 -7.26
N LEU A 4 9.01 -6.61 -7.56
CA LEU A 4 8.54 -6.51 -8.95
C LEU A 4 8.87 -5.13 -9.53
N ALA A 5 8.58 -4.07 -8.77
CA ALA A 5 8.88 -2.69 -9.16
C ALA A 5 10.37 -2.50 -9.44
N ARG A 6 11.26 -3.00 -8.56
CA ARG A 6 12.72 -2.95 -8.78
C ARG A 6 13.18 -3.65 -10.05
N ARG A 7 12.64 -4.85 -10.31
CA ARG A 7 13.04 -5.65 -11.49
C ARG A 7 12.61 -5.04 -12.81
N THR A 8 11.57 -4.22 -12.80
CA THR A 8 10.91 -3.71 -14.02
C THR A 8 11.11 -2.22 -14.22
N GLY A 9 11.59 -1.49 -13.19
CA GLY A 9 11.57 -0.03 -13.19
C GLY A 9 10.15 0.55 -13.12
N ALA A 10 9.15 -0.25 -12.75
CA ALA A 10 7.77 0.22 -12.70
C ALA A 10 7.54 1.13 -11.48
N ARG A 11 6.77 2.19 -11.69
CA ARG A 11 6.26 3.06 -10.63
C ARG A 11 5.20 2.33 -9.80
N ILE A 12 5.16 2.64 -8.52
CA ILE A 12 4.09 2.19 -7.62
C ILE A 12 3.04 3.27 -7.52
N CYS A 13 1.79 2.91 -7.74
CA CYS A 13 0.63 3.78 -7.58
C CYS A 13 -0.22 3.29 -6.40
N PRO A 14 -0.18 3.95 -5.24
CA PRO A 14 -1.07 3.61 -4.13
C PRO A 14 -2.51 3.98 -4.47
N VAL A 15 -3.42 3.06 -4.17
CA VAL A 15 -4.86 3.28 -4.32
C VAL A 15 -5.58 2.72 -3.10
N TYR A 16 -6.68 3.35 -2.70
CA TYR A 16 -7.54 2.82 -1.65
C TYR A 16 -9.01 3.14 -1.94
N LEU A 17 -9.89 2.33 -1.36
CA LEU A 17 -11.34 2.45 -1.49
C LEU A 17 -11.95 2.72 -0.11
N THR A 18 -12.84 3.69 -0.04
CA THR A 18 -13.73 3.89 1.11
C THR A 18 -15.16 3.55 0.71
N ARG A 19 -15.88 2.90 1.60
CA ARG A 19 -17.32 2.71 1.52
C ARG A 19 -17.99 3.95 2.09
N GLU A 20 -18.83 4.56 1.26
CA GLU A 20 -19.74 5.62 1.64
C GLU A 20 -21.07 5.01 2.13
N GLU A 21 -22.11 5.83 2.26
CA GLU A 21 -23.43 5.35 2.62
C GLU A 21 -24.01 4.36 1.58
N GLY A 22 -24.44 3.20 2.08
CA GLY A 22 -25.07 2.15 1.28
C GLY A 22 -24.07 1.31 0.50
N VAL A 23 -24.23 1.24 -0.82
CA VAL A 23 -23.37 0.47 -1.75
C VAL A 23 -22.48 1.37 -2.61
N ARG A 24 -22.21 2.59 -2.13
CA ARG A 24 -21.37 3.58 -2.81
C ARG A 24 -19.94 3.50 -2.31
N PHE A 25 -18.98 3.71 -3.20
CA PHE A 25 -17.56 3.68 -2.89
C PHE A 25 -16.82 4.84 -3.55
N THR A 26 -15.85 5.39 -2.83
CA THR A 26 -14.90 6.38 -3.36
C THR A 26 -13.56 5.70 -3.59
N LEU A 27 -13.05 5.79 -4.82
CA LEU A 27 -11.69 5.36 -5.17
C LEU A 27 -10.76 6.57 -5.10
N THR A 28 -9.74 6.49 -4.27
CA THR A 28 -8.66 7.48 -4.22
C THR A 28 -7.39 6.90 -4.82
N ILE A 29 -6.82 7.64 -5.77
CA ILE A 29 -5.55 7.33 -6.44
C ILE A 29 -4.53 8.36 -5.97
N LEU A 30 -3.43 7.90 -5.36
CA LEU A 30 -2.36 8.78 -4.89
C LEU A 30 -1.27 8.94 -5.96
N GLU A 31 -0.41 9.93 -5.74
CA GLU A 31 0.74 10.16 -6.61
C GLU A 31 1.63 8.90 -6.68
N SER A 32 2.01 8.55 -7.91
CA SER A 32 2.87 7.41 -8.15
C SER A 32 4.34 7.72 -7.84
N PHE A 33 5.07 6.76 -7.29
CA PHE A 33 6.48 6.95 -6.91
C PHE A 33 7.36 5.78 -7.34
N ASP A 34 8.67 6.04 -7.46
CA ASP A 34 9.68 5.05 -7.80
C ASP A 34 10.34 4.42 -6.57
N LEU A 35 10.59 3.12 -6.62
CA LEU A 35 11.40 2.38 -5.64
C LEU A 35 12.87 2.23 -6.05
N THR A 36 13.28 2.83 -7.18
CA THR A 36 14.59 2.60 -7.82
C THR A 36 15.72 3.37 -7.14
N CYS A 37 15.92 3.18 -5.83
CA CYS A 37 17.16 3.54 -5.18
C CYS A 37 18.09 2.33 -5.22
N ALA A 38 19.13 2.38 -6.07
CA ALA A 38 20.05 1.26 -6.30
C ALA A 38 20.80 0.80 -5.03
N SER A 39 20.88 1.65 -4.00
CA SER A 39 21.53 1.37 -2.72
C SER A 39 20.57 0.94 -1.61
N ALA A 40 19.24 0.99 -1.82
CA ALA A 40 18.27 0.66 -0.79
C ALA A 40 18.13 -0.86 -0.62
N SER A 41 18.02 -1.33 0.62
CA SER A 41 17.69 -2.72 0.91
C SER A 41 16.21 -3.00 0.58
N LEU A 42 15.82 -4.27 0.45
CA LEU A 42 14.39 -4.61 0.29
C LEU A 42 13.57 -4.18 1.51
N LEU A 43 14.18 -4.12 2.69
CA LEU A 43 13.53 -3.67 3.92
C LEU A 43 13.19 -2.17 3.84
N ASP A 44 14.12 -1.35 3.33
CA ASP A 44 13.92 0.09 3.18
C ASP A 44 12.74 0.40 2.25
N ASP A 45 12.56 -0.42 1.20
CA ASP A 45 11.39 -0.31 0.31
C ASP A 45 10.09 -0.65 1.04
N VAL A 46 10.11 -1.66 1.91
CA VAL A 46 8.95 -2.05 2.70
C VAL A 46 8.62 -0.95 3.71
N GLU A 47 9.61 -0.36 4.36
CA GLU A 47 9.42 0.78 5.25
C GLU A 47 8.83 1.98 4.51
N ARG A 48 9.33 2.29 3.31
CA ARG A 48 8.77 3.37 2.47
C ARG A 48 7.33 3.10 2.05
N LEU A 49 6.99 1.85 1.74
CA LEU A 49 5.61 1.46 1.45
C LEU A 49 4.73 1.61 2.69
N ASN A 50 5.20 1.16 3.84
CA ASN A 50 4.47 1.25 5.11
C ASN A 50 4.23 2.70 5.53
N ALA A 51 5.20 3.60 5.31
CA ALA A 51 5.03 5.03 5.58
C ALA A 51 3.87 5.67 4.81
N ILE A 52 3.48 5.11 3.66
CA ILE A 52 2.32 5.55 2.87
C ILE A 52 1.06 4.84 3.32
N VAL A 53 1.11 3.53 3.55
CA VAL A 53 -0.07 2.70 3.85
C VAL A 53 -0.56 2.89 5.28
N GLU A 54 0.33 2.95 6.27
CA GLU A 54 -0.05 3.00 7.69
C GLU A 54 -0.92 4.22 8.05
N PRO A 55 -0.65 5.45 7.57
CA PRO A 55 -1.55 6.59 7.79
C PRO A 55 -2.94 6.39 7.16
N LEU A 56 -3.01 5.76 5.98
CA LEU A 56 -4.27 5.48 5.30
C LEU A 56 -5.10 4.45 6.08
N VAL A 57 -4.45 3.38 6.55
CA VAL A 57 -5.08 2.36 7.41
C VAL A 57 -5.56 2.99 8.70
N ARG A 58 -4.74 3.82 9.35
CA ARG A 58 -5.11 4.47 10.62
C ARG A 58 -6.29 5.42 10.48
N SER A 59 -6.34 6.19 9.39
CA SER A 59 -7.45 7.12 9.10
C SER A 59 -8.75 6.40 8.70
N HIS A 60 -8.67 5.18 8.18
CA HIS A 60 -9.82 4.40 7.71
C HIS A 60 -9.97 3.05 8.44
N ALA A 61 -9.47 2.95 9.67
CA ALA A 61 -9.37 1.70 10.41
C ALA A 61 -10.68 0.89 10.49
N PRO A 62 -11.87 1.50 10.68
CA PRO A 62 -13.15 0.75 10.70
C PRO A 62 -13.51 0.07 9.38
N GLN A 63 -12.97 0.57 8.26
CA GLN A 63 -13.22 0.04 6.91
C GLN A 63 -12.05 -0.77 6.37
N TRP A 64 -10.97 -0.91 7.16
CA TRP A 64 -9.82 -1.70 6.78
C TRP A 64 -10.15 -3.19 6.91
N TYR A 65 -10.44 -3.82 5.76
CA TYR A 65 -10.70 -5.25 5.71
C TYR A 65 -9.39 -6.04 5.79
N PHE A 66 -8.91 -6.25 7.02
CA PHE A 66 -7.77 -7.11 7.29
C PHE A 66 -8.26 -8.51 7.67
N ILE A 67 -8.21 -9.44 6.73
CA ILE A 67 -8.24 -10.86 7.09
C ILE A 67 -6.87 -11.17 7.69
N ASP A 68 -6.83 -11.35 9.00
CA ASP A 68 -5.65 -11.79 9.70
C ASP A 68 -5.21 -13.15 9.14
N ASN A 69 -4.16 -13.15 8.32
CA ASN A 69 -3.62 -14.35 7.70
C ASN A 69 -2.58 -15.02 8.61
N ARG A 70 -2.83 -15.03 9.92
CA ARG A 70 -2.15 -15.92 10.87
C ARG A 70 -2.37 -17.36 10.42
N MET A 71 -1.46 -17.85 9.57
CA MET A 71 -1.27 -19.28 9.41
C MET A 71 -0.90 -19.83 10.78
N VAL A 72 -1.80 -20.63 11.35
CA VAL A 72 -1.51 -21.45 12.52
C VAL A 72 -0.30 -22.31 12.15
N SER A 73 0.83 -22.07 12.81
CA SER A 73 1.98 -22.97 12.83
C SER A 73 1.97 -23.75 14.13
#